data_AF-R0J4J9-F1
#
_entry.id   AF-R0J4J9-F1
#
_cell.length_a   1.000
_cell.length_b   1.000
_cell.length_c   1.000
_cell.angle_alpha   90.00
_cell.angle_beta   90.00
_cell.angle_gamma   90.00
#
_symmetry.space_group_name_H-M   'P 1'
#
loop_
_entity.id
_entity.type
_entity.pdbx_description
1 polymer ?
#
loop_
_entity_poly.entity_id
_entity_poly.type
_entity_poly.pdbx_seq_one_letter_code
_entity_poly.pdbx_strand_id
1 'polypeptide(L)'
;MGRVQLHCPSTHKTIDGFVIGAYQKPEQVLQGVRLALDIKYAALYTTDARHISDPQTLQEDERVLVAAHEDEVMLPDAVYSYVLYAGEEEADVDPDVEGYGEEWVNLSDHEKSQHILSLSVTKPSSRNKMRITRPYAAVHAEMVAIKQCDISVASAAPLPSSVSVSVSAGEQEQEGEGKGKSEAEPSTSNTPHETLIQDRWGISLDALLPPSMKPSTGKYTSTTHASALAPATLAALSLFASCTHGQPRLACEVLSEAVALRTEEDQTEDRDPVLRMDDVLNALDMVYERAGVIPVKLTKGKSGKARKRAKGRARKSEGSGGA
;
A
#
# COMPACT_ATOMS: atom_id res chain seq x y z
N MET A 1 -17.04 -26.91 19.83
CA MET A 1 -16.03 -25.83 19.85
C MET A 1 -16.18 -25.12 18.53
N GLY A 2 -16.43 -23.81 18.54
CA GLY A 2 -16.52 -23.03 17.30
C GLY A 2 -15.12 -22.58 16.90
N ARG A 3 -14.65 -22.94 15.70
CA ARG A 3 -13.48 -22.31 15.09
C ARG A 3 -13.97 -21.10 14.32
N VAL A 4 -13.33 -19.96 14.48
CA VAL A 4 -13.70 -18.73 13.76
C VAL A 4 -12.47 -18.12 13.11
N GLN A 5 -12.70 -17.33 12.06
CA GLN A 5 -11.67 -16.51 11.45
C GLN A 5 -11.76 -15.10 12.02
N LEU A 6 -10.74 -14.64 12.74
CA LEU A 6 -10.66 -13.28 13.25
C LEU A 6 -9.99 -12.39 12.21
N HIS A 7 -10.62 -11.28 11.85
CA HIS A 7 -10.04 -10.28 10.98
C HIS A 7 -10.06 -8.92 11.66
N CYS A 8 -8.90 -8.31 11.83
CA CYS A 8 -8.78 -6.95 12.33
C CYS A 8 -8.59 -5.98 11.15
N PRO A 9 -9.59 -5.15 10.81
CA PRO A 9 -9.46 -4.21 9.70
C PRO A 9 -8.34 -3.18 9.91
N SER A 10 -8.19 -2.65 11.14
CA SER A 10 -7.20 -1.62 11.46
C SER A 10 -5.75 -2.08 11.41
N THR A 11 -5.47 -3.35 11.74
CA THR A 11 -4.10 -3.90 11.69
C THR A 11 -3.86 -4.82 10.51
N HIS A 12 -4.89 -5.05 9.68
CA HIS A 12 -4.91 -6.01 8.57
C HIS A 12 -4.52 -7.44 8.95
N LYS A 13 -4.46 -7.76 10.25
CA LYS A 13 -4.14 -9.11 10.74
C LYS A 13 -5.37 -10.00 10.63
N THR A 14 -5.17 -11.17 10.02
CA THR A 14 -6.18 -12.22 9.97
C THR A 14 -5.64 -13.46 10.68
N ILE A 15 -6.45 -14.07 11.54
CA ILE A 15 -6.13 -15.28 12.28
C ILE A 15 -7.16 -16.33 11.91
N ASP A 16 -6.70 -17.38 11.26
CA ASP A 16 -7.54 -18.50 10.88
C ASP A 16 -7.62 -19.52 12.02
N GLY A 17 -8.82 -20.06 12.24
CA GLY A 17 -9.02 -21.18 13.16
C GLY A 17 -8.91 -20.84 14.65
N PHE A 18 -9.23 -19.59 15.04
CA PHE A 18 -9.31 -19.21 16.44
C PHE A 18 -10.39 -20.04 17.14
N VAL A 19 -10.03 -20.73 18.23
CA VAL A 19 -10.93 -21.68 18.90
C VAL A 19 -11.66 -21.01 20.04
N ILE A 20 -12.99 -20.95 19.96
CA ILE A 20 -13.87 -20.56 21.06
C ILE A 20 -14.27 -21.82 21.82
N GLY A 21 -13.78 -21.93 23.05
CA GLY A 21 -14.08 -23.05 23.94
C GLY A 21 -15.56 -23.03 24.35
N ALA A 22 -16.18 -24.21 24.41
CA ALA A 22 -17.46 -24.35 25.09
C ALA A 22 -17.25 -23.92 26.55
N TYR A 23 -18.10 -23.05 27.09
CA TYR A 23 -18.03 -22.52 28.47
C TYR A 23 -17.00 -21.41 28.77
N GLN A 24 -16.32 -20.85 27.75
CA GLN A 24 -15.54 -19.63 27.98
C GLN A 24 -16.46 -18.43 28.20
N LYS A 25 -16.15 -17.62 29.21
CA LYS A 25 -16.84 -16.33 29.42
C LYS A 25 -16.48 -15.36 28.29
N PRO A 26 -17.40 -14.47 27.87
CA PRO A 26 -17.11 -13.49 26.81
C PRO A 26 -15.81 -12.71 27.03
N GLU A 27 -15.50 -12.32 28.27
CA GLU A 27 -14.29 -11.58 28.61
C GLU A 27 -13.01 -12.40 28.40
N GLN A 28 -13.06 -13.71 28.63
CA GLN A 28 -11.93 -14.61 28.39
C GLN A 28 -11.68 -14.77 26.89
N VAL A 29 -12.74 -14.83 26.09
CA VAL A 29 -12.63 -14.87 24.62
C VAL A 29 -11.99 -13.58 24.12
N LEU A 30 -12.47 -12.41 24.59
CA LEU A 30 -11.90 -11.11 24.23
C LEU A 30 -10.42 -11.00 24.65
N GLN A 31 -10.05 -11.53 25.81
CA GLN A 31 -8.65 -11.56 26.23
C GLN A 31 -7.80 -12.46 25.33
N GLY A 32 -8.32 -13.61 24.90
CA GLY A 32 -7.67 -14.46 23.91
C GLY A 32 -7.49 -13.76 22.56
N VAL A 33 -8.51 -13.03 22.10
CA VAL A 33 -8.48 -12.24 20.86
C VAL A 33 -7.40 -11.14 20.92
N ARG A 34 -7.31 -10.41 22.05
CA ARG A 34 -6.28 -9.39 22.28
C ARG A 34 -4.87 -9.95 22.19
N LEU A 35 -4.64 -11.11 22.82
CA LEU A 35 -3.35 -11.79 22.78
C LEU A 35 -3.01 -12.31 21.37
N ALA A 36 -4.00 -12.84 20.66
CA ALA A 36 -3.80 -13.39 19.33
C ALA A 36 -3.46 -12.30 18.30
N LEU A 37 -4.14 -11.15 18.36
CA LEU A 37 -3.95 -10.03 17.42
C LEU A 37 -2.88 -9.02 17.87
N ASP A 38 -2.37 -9.15 19.10
CA ASP A 38 -1.45 -8.19 19.74
C ASP A 38 -2.05 -6.77 19.81
N ILE A 39 -3.25 -6.67 20.37
CA ILE A 39 -4.04 -5.43 20.49
C ILE A 39 -4.48 -5.17 21.93
N LYS A 40 -4.63 -3.90 22.30
CA LYS A 40 -5.00 -3.49 23.67
C LYS A 40 -6.50 -3.55 23.93
N TYR A 41 -7.30 -3.20 22.93
CA TYR A 41 -8.74 -3.25 22.97
C TYR A 41 -9.24 -4.32 21.99
N ALA A 42 -10.38 -4.94 22.29
CA ALA A 42 -11.02 -5.89 21.40
C ALA A 42 -12.53 -5.81 21.61
N ALA A 43 -13.26 -5.58 20.52
CA ALA A 43 -14.69 -5.79 20.41
C ALA A 43 -14.98 -6.58 19.13
N LEU A 44 -15.96 -7.49 19.19
CA LEU A 44 -16.27 -8.41 18.10
C LEU A 44 -17.47 -7.92 17.31
N TYR A 45 -17.40 -8.06 16.00
CA TYR A 45 -18.46 -7.68 15.08
C TYR A 45 -18.64 -8.75 14.00
N THR A 46 -19.87 -8.89 13.52
CA THR A 46 -20.18 -9.70 12.34
C THR A 46 -19.62 -9.05 11.07
N THR A 47 -19.62 -9.76 9.94
CA THR A 47 -19.27 -9.19 8.64
C THR A 47 -20.16 -8.01 8.24
N ASP A 48 -21.36 -7.89 8.80
CA ASP A 48 -22.26 -6.75 8.57
C ASP A 48 -22.04 -5.60 9.57
N ALA A 49 -20.90 -5.58 10.28
CA ALA A 49 -20.56 -4.62 11.31
C ALA A 49 -21.55 -4.54 12.49
N ARG A 50 -22.27 -5.63 12.78
CA ARG A 50 -23.12 -5.71 13.98
C ARG A 50 -22.31 -6.23 15.16
N HIS A 51 -22.37 -5.53 16.29
CA HIS A 51 -21.69 -5.89 17.52
C HIS A 51 -22.13 -7.26 18.04
N ILE A 52 -21.16 -8.10 18.44
CA ILE A 52 -21.37 -9.42 19.00
C ILE A 52 -21.10 -9.36 20.51
N SER A 53 -22.16 -9.40 21.30
CA SER A 53 -22.04 -9.41 22.77
C SER A 53 -21.76 -10.79 23.35
N ASP A 54 -22.18 -11.86 22.65
CA ASP A 54 -21.95 -13.24 23.08
C ASP A 54 -21.18 -14.03 21.98
N PRO A 55 -19.88 -14.27 22.17
CA PRO A 55 -19.07 -15.02 21.22
C PRO A 55 -19.50 -16.48 21.04
N GLN A 56 -20.34 -17.04 21.92
CA GLN A 56 -20.83 -18.40 21.78
C GLN A 56 -21.89 -18.55 20.67
N THR A 57 -22.44 -17.44 20.19
CA THR A 57 -23.40 -17.42 19.07
C THR A 57 -22.75 -17.63 17.70
N LEU A 58 -21.42 -17.54 17.64
CA LEU A 58 -20.64 -17.67 16.42
C LEU A 58 -20.63 -19.12 15.90
N GLN A 59 -20.79 -19.27 14.59
CA GLN A 59 -20.73 -20.55 13.93
C GLN A 59 -19.30 -20.96 13.60
N GLU A 60 -19.11 -22.25 13.31
CA GLU A 60 -17.83 -22.76 12.84
C GLU A 60 -17.49 -22.18 11.45
N ASP A 61 -16.22 -21.81 11.27
CA ASP A 61 -15.65 -21.11 10.13
C ASP A 61 -16.28 -19.74 9.83
N GLU A 62 -16.99 -19.14 10.78
CA GLU A 62 -17.54 -17.79 10.63
C GLU A 62 -16.43 -16.73 10.72
N ARG A 63 -16.51 -15.71 9.87
CA ARG A 63 -15.59 -14.58 9.88
C ARG A 63 -16.10 -13.49 10.81
N VAL A 64 -15.22 -13.05 11.71
CA VAL A 64 -15.52 -12.09 12.75
C VAL A 64 -14.57 -10.91 12.60
N LEU A 65 -15.13 -9.71 12.52
CA LEU A 65 -14.38 -8.48 12.54
C LEU A 65 -14.01 -8.10 13.97
N VAL A 66 -12.79 -7.64 14.18
CA VAL A 66 -12.29 -7.23 15.50
C VAL A 66 -11.88 -5.77 15.46
N ALA A 67 -12.45 -4.95 16.34
CA ALA A 67 -12.00 -3.58 16.57
C ALA A 67 -10.78 -3.60 17.51
N ALA A 68 -9.70 -2.91 17.11
CA ALA A 68 -8.46 -2.75 17.87
C ALA A 68 -8.47 -1.52 18.80
N HIS A 69 -9.40 -0.59 18.59
CA HIS A 69 -9.55 0.63 19.40
C HIS A 69 -11.01 0.86 19.86
N GLU A 70 -11.18 1.59 20.96
CA GLU A 70 -12.50 1.91 21.52
C GLU A 70 -13.31 2.85 20.62
N ASP A 71 -12.64 3.81 19.97
CA ASP A 71 -13.25 4.78 19.05
C ASP A 71 -13.35 4.26 17.60
N GLU A 72 -13.01 2.99 17.35
CA GLU A 72 -13.03 2.43 16.00
C GLU A 72 -14.46 2.13 15.55
N VAL A 73 -14.91 2.87 14.54
CA VAL A 73 -16.21 2.62 13.90
C VAL A 73 -16.08 1.45 12.94
N MET A 74 -16.71 0.33 13.31
CA MET A 74 -16.71 -0.86 12.46
C MET A 74 -17.61 -0.64 11.23
N LEU A 75 -17.07 -0.92 10.04
CA LEU A 75 -17.79 -0.86 8.78
C LEU A 75 -17.99 -2.27 8.21
N PRO A 76 -19.11 -2.55 7.51
CA PRO A 76 -19.35 -3.84 6.89
C PRO A 76 -18.15 -4.32 6.09
N ASP A 77 -17.86 -5.61 6.18
CA ASP A 77 -16.74 -6.20 5.51
C ASP A 77 -16.95 -6.15 3.99
N ALA A 78 -15.87 -5.85 3.28
CA ALA A 78 -15.89 -5.83 1.84
C ALA A 78 -15.40 -7.19 1.31
N VAL A 79 -16.00 -7.67 0.21
CA VAL A 79 -15.75 -9.01 -0.36
C VAL A 79 -14.27 -9.22 -0.65
N TYR A 80 -13.72 -10.38 -0.28
CA TYR A 80 -12.28 -10.76 -0.29
C TYR A 80 -11.52 -10.55 -1.61
N SER A 81 -12.22 -10.27 -2.72
CA SER A 81 -11.59 -9.90 -3.99
C SER A 81 -11.68 -8.40 -4.20
N TYR A 82 -10.54 -7.73 -4.34
CA TYR A 82 -10.58 -6.40 -4.92
C TYR A 82 -10.99 -6.52 -6.40
N VAL A 83 -11.91 -5.65 -6.80
CA VAL A 83 -12.30 -5.51 -8.20
C VAL A 83 -11.59 -4.27 -8.71
N LEU A 84 -10.82 -4.43 -9.78
CA LEU A 84 -10.19 -3.30 -10.44
C LEU A 84 -11.21 -2.64 -11.35
N TYR A 85 -11.32 -1.34 -11.19
CA TYR A 85 -12.25 -0.50 -11.89
C TYR A 85 -11.45 0.42 -12.80
N ALA A 86 -11.48 0.13 -14.10
CA ALA A 86 -11.02 1.08 -15.11
C ALA A 86 -12.07 2.19 -15.15
N GLY A 87 -11.69 3.43 -14.81
CA GLY A 87 -12.57 4.59 -14.66
C GLY A 87 -13.25 5.08 -15.94
N GLU A 88 -13.70 4.19 -16.83
CA GLU A 88 -14.52 4.49 -17.99
C GLU A 88 -16.02 4.23 -17.75
N GLU A 89 -16.41 3.51 -16.69
CA GLU A 89 -17.81 3.49 -16.26
C GLU A 89 -18.06 4.66 -15.29
N GLU A 90 -19.17 5.34 -15.45
CA GLU A 90 -19.63 6.48 -14.64
C GLU A 90 -20.07 6.06 -13.21
N ALA A 91 -19.97 4.77 -12.87
CA ALA A 91 -20.44 4.22 -11.60
C ALA A 91 -19.40 4.39 -10.45
N ASP A 92 -19.74 5.20 -9.45
CA ASP A 92 -18.95 5.36 -8.21
C ASP A 92 -17.61 6.13 -8.35
N VAL A 93 -17.40 6.90 -9.44
CA VAL A 93 -16.31 7.89 -9.59
C VAL A 93 -16.87 9.26 -9.96
N ASP A 94 -18.01 9.30 -10.66
CA ASP A 94 -18.68 10.55 -10.97
C ASP A 94 -19.31 11.13 -9.68
N PRO A 95 -18.88 12.31 -9.21
CA PRO A 95 -19.48 12.98 -8.08
C PRO A 95 -20.86 13.53 -8.51
N ASP A 96 -21.83 12.66 -8.76
CA ASP A 96 -23.13 13.10 -9.25
C ASP A 96 -23.88 13.86 -8.13
N VAL A 97 -23.82 15.19 -8.24
CA VAL A 97 -24.79 16.23 -7.83
C VAL A 97 -24.97 16.61 -6.35
N GLU A 98 -24.51 15.86 -5.34
CA GLU A 98 -24.81 16.25 -3.93
C GLU A 98 -23.66 16.87 -3.11
N GLY A 99 -22.41 16.84 -3.58
CA GLY A 99 -21.25 17.28 -2.78
C GLY A 99 -20.41 18.43 -3.32
N TYR A 100 -20.04 18.39 -4.61
CA TYR A 100 -19.02 19.29 -5.18
C TYR A 100 -19.45 20.04 -6.44
N GLY A 101 -20.30 19.46 -7.30
CA GLY A 101 -20.85 20.16 -8.48
C GLY A 101 -19.87 20.40 -9.64
N GLU A 102 -18.68 19.79 -9.61
CA GLU A 102 -17.63 19.91 -10.64
C GLU A 102 -17.20 18.55 -11.18
N GLU A 103 -16.83 18.50 -12.47
CA GLU A 103 -16.32 17.29 -13.13
C GLU A 103 -15.01 16.80 -12.49
N TRP A 104 -14.80 15.48 -12.43
CA TRP A 104 -13.61 14.84 -11.86
C TRP A 104 -12.29 15.45 -12.35
N VAL A 105 -12.21 15.84 -13.62
CA VAL A 105 -10.99 16.41 -14.23
C VAL A 105 -10.61 17.75 -13.59
N ASN A 106 -11.58 18.52 -13.10
CA ASN A 106 -11.39 19.85 -12.54
C ASN A 106 -11.05 19.82 -11.03
N LEU A 107 -11.36 18.72 -10.35
CA LEU A 107 -11.04 18.55 -8.93
C LEU A 107 -9.53 18.48 -8.68
N SER A 108 -9.09 19.09 -7.59
CA SER A 108 -7.73 18.93 -7.08
C SER A 108 -7.46 17.48 -6.64
N ASP A 109 -6.19 17.09 -6.58
CA ASP A 109 -5.78 15.75 -6.12
C ASP A 109 -6.29 15.44 -4.70
N HIS A 110 -6.34 16.46 -3.84
CA HIS A 110 -6.88 16.35 -2.49
C HIS A 110 -8.40 16.10 -2.49
N GLU A 111 -9.17 16.83 -3.30
CA GLU A 111 -10.62 16.65 -3.42
C GLU A 111 -10.98 15.29 -4.00
N LYS A 112 -10.23 14.83 -5.01
CA LYS A 112 -10.34 13.47 -5.55
C LYS A 112 -10.11 12.42 -4.46
N SER A 113 -9.07 12.61 -3.66
CA SER A 113 -8.76 11.72 -2.53
C SER A 113 -9.90 11.68 -1.51
N GLN A 114 -10.38 12.85 -1.07
CA GLN A 114 -11.48 12.97 -0.11
C GLN A 114 -12.78 12.34 -0.64
N HIS A 115 -13.10 12.54 -1.92
CA HIS A 115 -14.27 11.94 -2.54
C HIS A 115 -14.21 10.41 -2.45
N ILE A 116 -13.09 9.79 -2.87
CA ILE A 116 -12.95 8.33 -2.83
C ILE A 116 -12.93 7.79 -1.39
N LEU A 117 -12.30 8.51 -0.46
CA LEU A 117 -12.35 8.16 0.97
C LEU A 117 -13.79 8.20 1.51
N SER A 118 -14.57 9.20 1.15
CA SER A 118 -15.98 9.31 1.54
C SER A 118 -16.86 8.16 1.01
N LEU A 119 -16.55 7.65 -0.20
CA LEU A 119 -17.27 6.51 -0.79
C LEU A 119 -17.07 5.23 0.02
N SER A 120 -15.91 5.06 0.67
CA SER A 120 -15.68 3.90 1.54
C SER A 120 -16.57 3.91 2.79
N VAL A 121 -17.02 5.08 3.23
CA VAL A 121 -17.93 5.28 4.36
C VAL A 121 -19.39 5.16 3.92
N THR A 122 -19.77 5.83 2.83
CA THR A 122 -21.16 5.87 2.34
C THR A 122 -21.57 4.58 1.63
N LYS A 123 -20.63 3.91 0.96
CA LYS A 123 -20.83 2.64 0.25
C LYS A 123 -19.72 1.63 0.65
N PRO A 124 -19.82 0.99 1.84
CA PRO A 124 -18.82 0.04 2.32
C PRO A 124 -18.53 -1.13 1.37
N SER A 125 -19.53 -1.55 0.59
CA SER A 125 -19.37 -2.57 -0.47
C SER A 125 -18.33 -2.21 -1.54
N SER A 126 -17.96 -0.93 -1.65
CA SER A 126 -16.97 -0.41 -2.59
C SER A 126 -15.56 -0.28 -2.00
N ARG A 127 -15.34 -0.60 -0.72
CA ARG A 127 -14.05 -0.46 -0.01
C ARG A 127 -12.92 -1.34 -0.57
N ASN A 128 -13.28 -2.43 -1.25
CA ASN A 128 -12.33 -3.29 -1.96
C ASN A 128 -12.31 -3.01 -3.47
N LYS A 129 -12.96 -1.97 -3.99
CA LYS A 129 -12.84 -1.63 -5.42
C LYS A 129 -11.66 -0.68 -5.61
N MET A 130 -10.63 -1.14 -6.32
CA MET A 130 -9.50 -0.30 -6.71
C MET A 130 -9.85 0.47 -7.98
N ARG A 131 -10.08 1.78 -7.85
CA ARG A 131 -10.43 2.70 -8.94
C ARG A 131 -9.17 3.27 -9.56
N ILE A 132 -9.00 3.01 -10.85
CA ILE A 132 -7.93 3.54 -11.68
C ILE A 132 -8.44 4.82 -12.33
N THR A 133 -7.78 5.94 -12.02
CA THR A 133 -8.25 7.29 -12.35
C THR A 133 -7.54 7.92 -13.54
N ARG A 134 -6.60 7.19 -14.16
CA ARG A 134 -5.81 7.65 -15.30
C ARG A 134 -5.76 6.58 -16.40
N PRO A 135 -5.67 6.97 -17.69
CA PRO A 135 -5.51 6.02 -18.78
C PRO A 135 -4.07 5.48 -18.82
N TYR A 136 -3.93 4.18 -19.15
CA TYR A 136 -2.62 3.53 -19.18
C TYR A 136 -1.63 4.19 -20.14
N ALA A 137 -2.09 4.69 -21.30
CA ALA A 137 -1.20 5.29 -22.30
C ALA A 137 -0.40 6.48 -21.75
N ALA A 138 -1.04 7.34 -20.95
CA ALA A 138 -0.38 8.48 -20.30
C ALA A 138 0.58 8.01 -19.20
N VAL A 139 0.12 7.06 -18.38
CA VAL A 139 0.90 6.52 -17.26
C VAL A 139 2.14 5.78 -17.76
N HIS A 140 2.00 4.97 -18.81
CA HIS A 140 3.11 4.24 -19.42
C HIS A 140 4.17 5.20 -19.99
N ALA A 141 3.76 6.31 -20.62
CA ALA A 141 4.71 7.32 -21.10
C ALA A 141 5.53 7.91 -19.93
N GLU A 142 4.89 8.19 -18.80
CA GLU A 142 5.56 8.67 -17.58
C GLU A 142 6.45 7.59 -16.94
N MET A 143 6.01 6.32 -16.92
CA MET A 143 6.84 5.20 -16.45
C MET A 143 8.13 5.06 -17.26
N VAL A 144 8.05 5.21 -18.59
CA VAL A 144 9.22 5.17 -19.47
C VAL A 144 10.13 6.37 -19.21
N ALA A 145 9.57 7.56 -19.01
CA ALA A 145 10.35 8.77 -18.69
C ALA A 145 11.11 8.62 -17.37
N ILE A 146 10.47 8.09 -16.32
CA ILE A 146 11.10 7.84 -15.01
C ILE A 146 12.27 6.85 -15.17
N LYS A 147 12.08 5.74 -15.90
CA LYS A 147 13.15 4.77 -16.18
C LYS A 147 14.33 5.41 -16.91
N GLN A 148 14.07 6.26 -17.90
CA GLN A 148 15.12 6.95 -18.67
C GLN A 148 15.89 7.97 -17.82
N CYS A 149 15.20 8.72 -16.96
CA CYS A 149 15.84 9.65 -16.03
C CYS A 149 16.77 8.92 -15.05
N ASP A 150 16.34 7.79 -14.49
CA ASP A 150 17.16 7.02 -13.54
C ASP A 150 18.45 6.49 -14.19
N ILE A 151 18.36 5.95 -15.41
CA ILE A 151 19.52 5.50 -16.20
C ILE A 151 20.48 6.66 -16.51
N SER A 152 19.96 7.85 -16.82
CA SER A 152 20.79 9.02 -17.13
C SER A 152 21.58 9.52 -15.91
N VAL A 153 21.00 9.45 -14.71
CA VAL A 153 21.65 9.82 -13.45
C VAL A 153 22.71 8.78 -13.06
N ALA A 154 22.42 7.49 -13.25
CA ALA A 154 23.38 6.41 -13.00
C ALA A 154 24.58 6.43 -13.97
N SER A 155 24.37 6.83 -15.23
CA SER A 155 25.43 6.96 -16.25
C SER A 155 26.34 8.19 -16.06
N ALA A 156 25.95 9.14 -15.21
CA ALA A 156 26.70 10.39 -14.97
C ALA A 156 27.66 10.31 -13.77
N ALA A 157 27.87 9.13 -13.17
CA ALA A 157 28.85 8.97 -12.10
C ALA A 157 30.29 9.27 -12.60
N PRO A 158 31.05 10.17 -11.95
CA PRO A 158 32.32 10.63 -12.49
C PRO A 158 33.42 9.58 -12.34
N LEU A 159 34.18 9.38 -13.42
CA LEU A 159 35.45 8.64 -13.42
C LEU A 159 36.44 9.25 -12.40
N PRO A 160 37.21 8.43 -11.65
CA PRO A 160 38.27 8.95 -10.79
C PRO A 160 39.48 9.31 -11.66
N SER A 161 39.59 10.56 -12.10
CA SER A 161 40.83 11.07 -12.67
C SER A 161 41.80 11.40 -11.53
N SER A 162 42.68 10.45 -11.26
CA SER A 162 43.97 10.71 -10.59
C SER A 162 44.94 11.28 -11.61
N VAL A 163 45.61 12.39 -11.28
CA VAL A 163 47.08 12.57 -11.24
C VAL A 163 47.40 14.07 -11.15
N SER A 164 48.22 14.35 -10.14
CA SER A 164 48.81 15.60 -9.64
C SER A 164 49.85 16.21 -10.59
N VAL A 165 50.08 17.54 -10.51
CA VAL A 165 51.41 18.17 -10.40
C VAL A 165 51.27 19.60 -9.82
N SER A 166 52.16 19.92 -8.89
CA SER A 166 52.31 21.14 -8.08
C SER A 166 53.04 22.29 -8.79
N VAL A 167 53.01 23.51 -8.21
CA VAL A 167 54.17 24.36 -7.78
C VAL A 167 53.89 25.88 -7.86
N SER A 168 53.84 26.48 -6.66
CA SER A 168 54.40 27.75 -6.15
C SER A 168 53.85 29.17 -6.45
N ALA A 169 53.58 29.83 -5.30
CA ALA A 169 54.09 31.11 -4.77
C ALA A 169 53.60 32.47 -5.33
N GLY A 170 53.04 33.25 -4.42
CA GLY A 170 52.84 34.70 -4.52
C GLY A 170 52.14 35.23 -3.27
N GLU A 171 52.90 35.87 -2.38
CA GLU A 171 52.45 36.62 -1.20
C GLU A 171 51.56 37.82 -1.58
N GLN A 172 50.54 38.13 -0.78
CA GLN A 172 50.37 39.46 -0.16
C GLN A 172 49.12 39.55 0.75
N GLU A 173 49.32 40.26 1.86
CA GLU A 173 48.39 40.66 2.92
C GLU A 173 47.17 41.45 2.39
N GLN A 174 46.01 41.37 3.06
CA GLN A 174 45.58 42.31 4.12
C GLN A 174 44.07 42.19 4.43
N GLU A 175 43.77 42.28 5.72
CA GLU A 175 42.54 42.62 6.47
C GLU A 175 41.15 42.66 5.79
N GLY A 176 40.18 42.06 6.49
CA GLY A 176 38.75 42.26 6.23
C GLY A 176 37.86 41.48 7.20
N GLU A 177 37.67 42.04 8.39
CA GLU A 177 36.75 41.59 9.43
C GLU A 177 35.30 41.58 8.91
N GLY A 178 34.63 40.42 8.93
CA GLY A 178 33.30 40.24 8.35
C GLY A 178 32.55 39.08 8.98
N LYS A 179 32.00 39.32 10.17
CA LYS A 179 31.17 38.42 10.96
C LYS A 179 29.84 38.13 10.24
N GLY A 180 29.85 37.14 9.35
CA GLY A 180 28.66 36.61 8.67
C GLY A 180 28.39 35.18 9.09
N LYS A 181 27.53 35.00 10.10
CA LYS A 181 26.96 33.72 10.50
C LYS A 181 26.08 33.22 9.35
N SER A 182 26.65 32.43 8.45
CA SER A 182 25.89 31.68 7.45
C SER A 182 25.23 30.53 8.18
N GLU A 183 23.96 30.76 8.55
CA GLU A 183 23.03 29.71 8.91
C GLU A 183 22.98 28.74 7.73
N ALA A 184 23.48 27.53 7.98
CA ALA A 184 23.35 26.43 7.05
C ALA A 184 21.87 26.11 6.91
N GLU A 185 21.25 26.57 5.84
CA GLU A 185 19.95 26.05 5.40
C GLU A 185 20.12 24.55 5.13
N PRO A 186 19.34 23.67 5.78
CA PRO A 186 19.28 22.28 5.38
C PRO A 186 18.56 22.21 4.04
N SER A 187 19.33 21.99 2.97
CA SER A 187 18.87 21.71 1.62
C SER A 187 17.88 20.55 1.61
N THR A 188 16.60 20.90 1.67
CA THR A 188 15.44 20.00 1.58
C THR A 188 14.92 20.08 0.15
N SER A 189 15.36 19.16 -0.72
CA SER A 189 14.94 19.17 -2.14
C SER A 189 14.31 17.86 -2.62
N ASN A 190 13.54 17.17 -1.76
CA ASN A 190 12.66 16.05 -2.13
C ASN A 190 11.18 16.30 -1.74
N THR A 191 10.85 17.51 -1.30
CA THR A 191 9.54 17.93 -0.78
C THR A 191 8.32 17.86 -1.73
N PRO A 192 8.42 17.99 -3.07
CA PRO A 192 7.22 18.08 -3.89
C PRO A 192 6.51 16.73 -4.06
N HIS A 193 7.25 15.64 -4.27
CA HIS A 193 6.65 14.33 -4.48
C HIS A 193 5.98 13.78 -3.22
N GLU A 194 6.56 14.03 -2.04
CA GLU A 194 5.98 13.62 -0.76
C GLU A 194 4.64 14.32 -0.49
N THR A 195 4.59 15.64 -0.74
CA THR A 195 3.36 16.42 -0.62
C THR A 195 2.29 15.91 -1.58
N LEU A 196 2.64 15.68 -2.85
CA LEU A 196 1.71 15.12 -3.84
C LEU A 196 1.20 13.73 -3.46
N ILE A 197 2.06 12.86 -2.92
CA ILE A 197 1.66 11.53 -2.44
C ILE A 197 0.65 11.68 -1.29
N GLN A 198 0.92 12.56 -0.34
CA GLN A 198 0.03 12.80 0.79
C GLN A 198 -1.31 13.38 0.35
N ASP A 199 -1.33 14.33 -0.58
CA ASP A 199 -2.57 14.91 -1.10
C ASP A 199 -3.42 13.86 -1.82
N ARG A 200 -2.77 13.02 -2.64
CA ARG A 200 -3.45 11.99 -3.45
C ARG A 200 -3.98 10.82 -2.64
N TRP A 201 -3.30 10.43 -1.57
CA TRP A 201 -3.71 9.28 -0.75
C TRP A 201 -4.35 9.66 0.58
N GLY A 202 -4.25 10.92 1.01
CA GLY A 202 -4.75 11.40 2.29
C GLY A 202 -3.96 10.92 3.51
N ILE A 203 -2.82 10.24 3.30
CA ILE A 203 -1.92 9.76 4.36
C ILE A 203 -0.46 10.01 4.01
N SER A 204 0.40 10.15 5.01
CA SER A 204 1.84 10.29 4.79
C SER A 204 2.46 9.00 4.26
N LEU A 205 3.57 9.12 3.53
CA LEU A 205 4.31 7.96 3.02
C LEU A 205 4.83 7.05 4.15
N ASP A 206 5.18 7.65 5.30
CA ASP A 206 5.58 6.93 6.51
C ASP A 206 4.44 6.11 7.10
N ALA A 207 3.19 6.57 7.01
CA ALA A 207 2.03 5.81 7.47
C ALA A 207 1.64 4.71 6.48
N LEU A 208 1.88 4.91 5.17
CA LEU A 208 1.54 3.96 4.12
C LEU A 208 2.41 2.69 4.17
N LEU A 209 3.74 2.87 4.23
CA LEU A 209 4.67 1.76 4.01
C LEU A 209 4.83 0.90 5.28
N PRO A 210 4.80 -0.43 5.16
CA PRO A 210 5.17 -1.33 6.25
C PRO A 210 6.63 -1.11 6.70
N PRO A 211 6.96 -1.36 7.98
CA PRO A 211 8.34 -1.22 8.48
C PRO A 211 9.38 -2.00 7.68
N SER A 212 9.02 -3.17 7.14
CA SER A 212 9.90 -4.00 6.32
C SER A 212 10.25 -3.37 4.97
N MET A 213 9.38 -2.51 4.42
CA MET A 213 9.59 -1.88 3.12
C MET A 213 10.35 -0.55 3.20
N LYS A 214 10.63 -0.09 4.41
CA LYS A 214 11.30 1.19 4.65
C LYS A 214 12.82 1.00 4.70
N PRO A 215 13.59 1.93 4.11
CA PRO A 215 15.03 1.95 4.32
C PRO A 215 15.34 2.18 5.80
N SER A 216 16.38 1.49 6.30
CA SER A 216 16.85 1.64 7.67
C SER A 216 17.43 3.05 7.88
N THR A 217 16.73 3.87 8.64
CA THR A 217 17.24 5.18 9.06
C THR A 217 18.21 4.96 10.23
N GLY A 218 19.48 5.29 10.03
CA GLY A 218 20.50 5.18 11.09
C GLY A 218 20.08 5.97 12.35
N LYS A 219 20.54 5.52 13.53
CA LYS A 219 20.12 5.99 14.87
C LYS A 219 20.34 7.49 15.18
N TYR A 220 20.79 8.32 14.24
CA TYR A 220 21.25 9.69 14.52
C TYR A 220 20.76 10.77 13.54
N THR A 221 19.81 10.49 12.65
CA THR A 221 19.29 11.54 11.76
C THR A 221 17.76 11.60 11.81
N SER A 222 17.23 12.79 12.07
CA SER A 222 15.79 13.12 12.06
C SER A 222 15.26 13.17 10.62
N THR A 223 15.51 12.12 9.86
CA THR A 223 15.28 12.02 8.42
C THR A 223 14.05 11.14 8.23
N THR A 224 12.96 11.68 7.67
CA THR A 224 11.73 10.91 7.36
C THR A 224 12.06 9.77 6.39
N HIS A 225 11.35 8.64 6.41
CA HIS A 225 11.71 7.52 5.52
C HIS A 225 11.54 7.89 4.05
N ALA A 226 10.64 8.82 3.74
CA ALA A 226 10.51 9.42 2.42
C ALA A 226 11.83 10.00 1.90
N SER A 227 12.56 10.73 2.74
CA SER A 227 13.86 11.33 2.37
C SER A 227 15.02 10.32 2.23
N ALA A 228 14.83 9.08 2.69
CA ALA A 228 15.78 7.99 2.50
C ALA A 228 15.49 7.13 1.25
N LEU A 229 14.36 7.32 0.57
CA LEU A 229 14.07 6.68 -0.71
C LEU A 229 14.76 7.41 -1.86
N ALA A 230 15.15 6.65 -2.88
CA ALA A 230 15.70 7.23 -4.10
C ALA A 230 14.67 8.17 -4.76
N PRO A 231 15.10 9.32 -5.34
CA PRO A 231 14.19 10.25 -6.01
C PRO A 231 13.33 9.59 -7.11
N ALA A 232 13.90 8.63 -7.86
CA ALA A 232 13.17 7.87 -8.86
C ALA A 232 12.05 7.00 -8.26
N THR A 233 12.27 6.41 -7.09
CA THR A 233 11.24 5.67 -6.34
C THR A 233 10.13 6.61 -5.86
N LEU A 234 10.46 7.81 -5.38
CA LEU A 234 9.47 8.81 -4.99
C LEU A 234 8.64 9.31 -6.18
N ALA A 235 9.28 9.53 -7.34
CA ALA A 235 8.59 9.89 -8.57
C ALA A 235 7.64 8.77 -9.02
N ALA A 236 8.07 7.51 -8.99
CA ALA A 236 7.23 6.37 -9.30
C ALA A 236 6.05 6.22 -8.32
N LEU A 237 6.28 6.45 -7.02
CA LEU A 237 5.21 6.45 -6.00
C LEU A 237 4.20 7.58 -6.22
N SER A 238 4.69 8.77 -6.58
CA SER A 238 3.83 9.91 -6.91
C SER A 238 2.97 9.62 -8.14
N LEU A 239 3.54 8.96 -9.16
CA LEU A 239 2.80 8.46 -10.33
C LEU A 239 1.75 7.43 -9.92
N PHE A 240 2.11 6.47 -9.07
CA PHE A 240 1.17 5.44 -8.62
C PHE A 240 0.01 6.03 -7.81
N ALA A 241 0.30 6.99 -6.93
CA ALA A 241 -0.72 7.74 -6.20
C ALA A 241 -1.67 8.50 -7.13
N SER A 242 -1.14 9.06 -8.23
CA SER A 242 -1.97 9.77 -9.23
C SER A 242 -2.98 8.87 -9.94
N CYS A 243 -2.76 7.56 -9.92
CA CYS A 243 -3.67 6.59 -10.52
C CYS A 243 -4.71 6.07 -9.50
N THR A 244 -4.46 6.24 -8.20
CA THR A 244 -5.11 5.50 -7.11
C THR A 244 -5.56 6.42 -5.97
N HIS A 245 -6.10 7.59 -6.32
CA HIS A 245 -6.57 8.60 -5.38
C HIS A 245 -7.42 8.01 -4.25
N GLY A 246 -7.16 8.41 -3.01
CA GLY A 246 -7.90 8.02 -1.81
C GLY A 246 -7.85 6.52 -1.48
N GLN A 247 -6.95 5.75 -2.11
CA GLN A 247 -6.90 4.29 -1.95
C GLN A 247 -5.53 3.77 -1.46
N PRO A 248 -4.93 4.39 -0.41
CA PRO A 248 -3.61 4.00 0.07
C PRO A 248 -3.52 2.53 0.46
N ARG A 249 -4.58 1.96 1.06
CA ARG A 249 -4.59 0.56 1.48
C ARG A 249 -4.43 -0.40 0.30
N LEU A 250 -5.26 -0.24 -0.73
CA LEU A 250 -5.22 -1.11 -1.91
C LEU A 250 -3.91 -0.90 -2.69
N ALA A 251 -3.42 0.34 -2.76
CA ALA A 251 -2.12 0.64 -3.33
C ALA A 251 -0.98 -0.08 -2.57
N CYS A 252 -1.00 -0.06 -1.23
CA CYS A 252 -0.03 -0.73 -0.39
C CYS A 252 -0.07 -2.27 -0.52
N GLU A 253 -1.26 -2.85 -0.65
CA GLU A 253 -1.42 -4.29 -0.92
C GLU A 253 -0.73 -4.69 -2.24
N VAL A 254 -0.93 -3.91 -3.32
CA VAL A 254 -0.28 -4.20 -4.60
C VAL A 254 1.23 -3.97 -4.55
N LEU A 255 1.69 -2.92 -3.85
CA LEU A 255 3.13 -2.69 -3.64
C LEU A 255 3.78 -3.84 -2.87
N SER A 256 3.12 -4.31 -1.81
CA SER A 256 3.60 -5.44 -1.01
C SER A 256 3.71 -6.71 -1.86
N GLU A 257 2.76 -6.93 -2.76
CA GLU A 257 2.81 -8.06 -3.69
C GLU A 257 3.92 -7.91 -4.73
N ALA A 258 4.15 -6.69 -5.26
CA ALA A 258 5.25 -6.44 -6.19
C ALA A 258 6.62 -6.68 -5.54
N VAL A 259 6.81 -6.23 -4.29
CA VAL A 259 8.01 -6.53 -3.49
C VAL A 259 8.14 -8.03 -3.22
N ALA A 260 7.04 -8.70 -2.86
CA ALA A 260 7.04 -10.15 -2.64
C ALA A 260 7.48 -10.90 -3.90
N LEU A 261 6.95 -10.54 -5.07
CA LEU A 261 7.36 -11.14 -6.34
C LEU A 261 8.87 -11.01 -6.58
N ARG A 262 9.46 -9.83 -6.36
CA ARG A 262 10.92 -9.65 -6.45
C ARG A 262 11.66 -10.55 -5.45
N THR A 263 11.27 -10.51 -4.18
CA THR A 263 11.99 -11.24 -3.10
C THR A 263 11.80 -12.76 -3.13
N GLU A 264 10.73 -13.27 -3.76
CA GLU A 264 10.43 -14.69 -3.88
C GLU A 264 10.91 -15.32 -5.20
N GLU A 265 10.88 -14.58 -6.32
CA GLU A 265 11.29 -15.09 -7.64
C GLU A 265 12.82 -15.06 -7.82
N ASP A 266 13.51 -14.14 -7.17
CA ASP A 266 14.97 -14.06 -7.22
C ASP A 266 15.60 -15.06 -6.24
N GLN A 267 16.05 -16.20 -6.77
CA GLN A 267 16.99 -17.11 -6.07
C GLN A 267 18.39 -16.50 -5.90
N THR A 268 18.60 -15.26 -6.34
CA THR A 268 19.80 -14.46 -6.09
C THR A 268 19.73 -13.79 -4.71
N GLU A 269 20.88 -13.52 -4.11
CA GLU A 269 21.09 -13.16 -2.69
C GLU A 269 20.36 -11.90 -2.18
N ASP A 270 19.55 -11.23 -3.00
CA ASP A 270 18.94 -9.95 -2.69
C ASP A 270 17.48 -10.10 -2.25
N ARG A 271 17.31 -10.60 -1.02
CA ARG A 271 16.02 -10.71 -0.33
C ARG A 271 15.61 -9.43 0.39
N ASP A 272 16.18 -8.30 0.02
CA ASP A 272 15.92 -7.04 0.69
C ASP A 272 14.47 -6.58 0.43
N PRO A 273 13.60 -6.53 1.46
CA PRO A 273 12.21 -6.11 1.30
C PRO A 273 12.06 -4.59 1.12
N VAL A 274 13.15 -3.81 1.15
CA VAL A 274 13.10 -2.36 0.91
C VAL A 274 12.53 -2.07 -0.47
N LEU A 275 11.58 -1.14 -0.52
CA LEU A 275 10.88 -0.75 -1.74
C LEU A 275 11.82 -0.08 -2.76
N ARG A 276 11.79 -0.56 -4.00
CA ARG A 276 12.57 -0.03 -5.13
C ARG A 276 11.67 0.58 -6.19
N MET A 277 12.25 1.39 -7.08
CA MET A 277 11.55 1.95 -8.23
C MET A 277 10.86 0.85 -9.05
N ASP A 278 11.57 -0.25 -9.36
CA ASP A 278 11.02 -1.34 -10.16
C ASP A 278 9.82 -2.03 -9.50
N ASP A 279 9.78 -2.10 -8.16
CA ASP A 279 8.63 -2.64 -7.42
C ASP A 279 7.39 -1.77 -7.67
N VAL A 280 7.55 -0.45 -7.66
CA VAL A 280 6.45 0.50 -7.89
C VAL A 280 5.97 0.46 -9.34
N LEU A 281 6.90 0.37 -10.29
CA LEU A 281 6.57 0.27 -11.71
C LEU A 281 5.90 -1.08 -12.03
N ASN A 282 6.35 -2.18 -11.41
CA ASN A 282 5.70 -3.47 -11.51
C ASN A 282 4.29 -3.44 -10.89
N ALA A 283 4.12 -2.79 -9.72
CA ALA A 283 2.80 -2.60 -9.11
C ALA A 283 1.83 -1.84 -10.05
N LEU A 284 2.31 -0.80 -10.75
CA LEU A 284 1.54 -0.12 -11.79
C LEU A 284 1.10 -1.08 -12.89
N ASP A 285 2.03 -1.84 -13.49
CA ASP A 285 1.69 -2.81 -14.53
C ASP A 285 0.71 -3.88 -14.02
N MET A 286 0.86 -4.37 -12.78
CA MET A 286 -0.07 -5.32 -12.15
C MET A 286 -1.49 -4.77 -12.07
N VAL A 287 -1.65 -3.49 -11.69
CA VAL A 287 -2.97 -2.83 -11.60
C VAL A 287 -3.65 -2.78 -12.96
N TYR A 288 -2.94 -2.35 -14.00
CA TYR A 288 -3.51 -2.26 -15.35
C TYR A 288 -3.70 -3.63 -16.01
N GLU A 289 -2.83 -4.60 -15.75
CA GLU A 289 -2.96 -5.98 -16.24
C GLU A 289 -4.21 -6.65 -15.67
N ARG A 290 -4.41 -6.53 -14.36
CA ARG A 290 -5.57 -7.11 -13.66
C ARG A 290 -6.87 -6.37 -13.98
N ALA A 291 -6.80 -5.12 -14.38
CA ALA A 291 -7.94 -4.37 -14.92
C ALA A 291 -8.28 -4.77 -16.36
N GLY A 292 -7.46 -5.60 -17.02
CA GLY A 292 -7.65 -6.01 -18.40
C GLY A 292 -7.31 -4.94 -19.45
N VAL A 293 -6.70 -3.82 -19.03
CA VAL A 293 -6.30 -2.72 -19.91
C VAL A 293 -5.09 -3.12 -20.77
N ILE A 294 -4.22 -3.97 -20.23
CA ILE A 294 -3.07 -4.55 -20.94
C ILE A 294 -3.15 -6.08 -20.95
N PRO A 295 -2.54 -6.76 -21.96
CA PRO A 295 -2.57 -8.22 -22.03
C PRO A 295 -1.93 -8.87 -20.81
N VAL A 296 -2.57 -9.92 -20.28
CA VAL A 296 -2.10 -10.75 -19.14
C VAL A 296 -0.83 -11.53 -19.50
N LYS A 297 0.30 -10.82 -19.63
CA LYS A 297 1.57 -11.37 -20.11
C LYS A 297 2.81 -10.65 -19.56
N LEU A 298 2.69 -9.55 -18.80
CA LEU A 298 3.84 -8.79 -18.33
C LEU A 298 4.27 -9.21 -16.92
N THR A 299 3.34 -9.54 -16.02
CA THR A 299 3.65 -9.91 -14.62
C THR A 299 3.62 -11.42 -14.39
N LYS A 300 4.35 -12.19 -15.22
CA LYS A 300 4.22 -13.66 -15.30
C LYS A 300 4.92 -14.42 -14.16
N GLY A 301 4.63 -14.06 -12.92
CA GLY A 301 4.73 -14.97 -11.77
C GLY A 301 3.52 -15.90 -11.73
N LYS A 302 3.73 -17.20 -11.56
CA LYS A 302 2.74 -18.28 -11.68
C LYS A 302 1.63 -18.28 -10.60
N SER A 303 0.94 -17.17 -10.32
CA SER A 303 -0.18 -17.15 -9.36
C SER A 303 -1.41 -17.95 -9.85
N GLY A 304 -1.50 -18.23 -11.16
CA GLY A 304 -2.61 -18.97 -11.77
C GLY A 304 -2.73 -20.46 -11.37
N LYS A 305 -1.74 -21.05 -10.67
CA LYS A 305 -1.77 -22.48 -10.31
C LYS A 305 -2.31 -22.77 -8.90
N ALA A 306 -2.34 -21.77 -8.01
CA ALA A 306 -2.87 -21.95 -6.64
C ALA A 306 -4.41 -21.89 -6.61
N ARG A 307 -5.04 -21.00 -7.38
CA ARG A 307 -6.50 -20.79 -7.34
C ARG A 307 -7.33 -21.95 -7.93
N LYS A 308 -6.73 -22.87 -8.70
CA LYS A 308 -7.45 -24.01 -9.31
C LYS A 308 -7.47 -25.28 -8.44
N ARG A 309 -6.69 -25.35 -7.35
CA ARG A 309 -6.67 -26.54 -6.45
C ARG A 309 -7.71 -26.50 -5.33
N ALA A 310 -8.28 -25.34 -4.99
CA ALA A 310 -9.32 -25.24 -3.96
C ALA A 310 -10.74 -25.64 -4.44
N LYS A 311 -11.02 -25.57 -5.75
CA LYS A 311 -12.37 -25.86 -6.30
C LYS A 311 -12.58 -27.30 -6.77
N GLY A 312 -11.58 -28.17 -6.59
CA GLY A 312 -11.57 -29.56 -7.11
C GLY A 312 -11.81 -30.67 -6.08
N ARG A 313 -11.95 -30.34 -4.78
CA ARG A 313 -12.09 -31.35 -3.72
C ARG A 313 -13.51 -31.56 -3.17
N ALA A 314 -14.53 -30.96 -3.79
CA ALA A 314 -15.93 -31.06 -3.35
C ALA A 314 -16.84 -31.94 -4.24
N ARG A 315 -16.28 -32.79 -5.12
CA ARG A 315 -17.08 -33.74 -5.92
C ARG A 315 -16.35 -35.07 -6.14
N LYS A 316 -16.15 -35.86 -5.08
CA LYS A 316 -15.88 -37.31 -5.23
C LYS A 316 -16.11 -38.09 -3.93
N SER A 317 -17.36 -38.15 -3.47
CA SER A 317 -17.80 -39.17 -2.50
C SER A 317 -19.32 -39.33 -2.53
N GLU A 318 -19.88 -39.72 -3.67
CA GLU A 318 -21.21 -40.34 -3.71
C GLU A 318 -21.20 -41.43 -4.79
N GLY A 319 -21.55 -42.65 -4.38
CA GLY A 319 -22.04 -43.72 -5.25
C GLY A 319 -21.05 -44.81 -5.66
N SER A 320 -20.89 -45.85 -4.83
CA SER A 320 -21.10 -47.24 -5.29
C SER A 320 -21.19 -48.21 -4.11
N GLY A 321 -22.41 -48.50 -3.68
CA GLY A 321 -22.75 -49.68 -2.88
C GLY A 321 -24.09 -50.19 -3.38
N GLY A 322 -24.11 -51.37 -4.00
CA GLY A 322 -25.34 -51.98 -4.50
C GLY A 322 -25.13 -52.96 -5.65
N ALA A 323 -24.59 -54.13 -5.33
CA ALA A 323 -24.98 -55.42 -5.89
C ALA A 323 -24.69 -56.49 -4.83
#